data_AF-A0A8E1VVC9-F1
#
_entry.id   AF-A0A8E1VVC9-F1
#
_cell.length_a   1.000
_cell.length_b   1.000
_cell.length_c   1.000
_cell.angle_alpha   90.00
_cell.angle_beta   90.00
_cell.angle_gamma   90.00
#
_symmetry.space_group_name_H-M   'P 1'
#
loop_
_entity.id
_entity.type
_entity.pdbx_description
1 polymer ?
#
loop_
_entity_poly.entity_id
_entity_poly.type
_entity_poly.pdbx_seq_one_letter_code
_entity_poly.pdbx_strand_id
1 'polypeptide(L)' 'MTEKLTEQLAEQLTGALTDVELRVAELAAQGTPVAVIAEVLGVSANTAARYLTAVYVKLRNV' A
#
# COMPACT_ATOMS: atom_id res chain seq x y z
N MET A 1 7.08 5.29 -24.33
CA MET A 1 6.20 4.10 -24.28
C MET A 1 6.17 3.50 -22.88
N THR A 2 7.31 3.45 -22.18
CA THR A 2 7.40 3.05 -20.76
C THR A 2 6.63 3.96 -19.81
N GLU A 3 6.65 5.29 -20.00
CA GLU A 3 5.96 6.25 -19.11
C GLU A 3 4.43 6.03 -19.03
N LYS A 4 3.76 5.83 -20.18
CA LYS A 4 2.31 5.55 -20.21
C LYS A 4 1.93 4.25 -19.51
N LEU A 5 2.80 3.24 -19.53
CA LEU A 5 2.53 1.95 -18.90
C LEU A 5 2.64 2.06 -17.37
N THR A 6 3.62 2.83 -16.88
CA THR A 6 3.76 3.14 -15.45
C THR A 6 2.60 3.99 -14.93
N GLU A 7 2.12 4.96 -15.70
CA GLU A 7 0.96 5.78 -15.34
C GLU A 7 -0.33 4.96 -15.26
N GLN A 8 -0.59 4.11 -16.26
CA GLN A 8 -1.77 3.23 -16.23
C GLN A 8 -1.73 2.23 -15.07
N LEU A 9 -0.57 1.65 -14.78
CA LEU A 9 -0.43 0.76 -13.64
C LEU A 9 -0.67 1.51 -12.32
N ALA A 10 -0.10 2.70 -12.17
CA ALA A 10 -0.33 3.53 -10.99
C ALA A 10 -1.82 3.88 -10.81
N GLU A 11 -2.53 4.19 -11.89
CA GLU A 11 -3.97 4.52 -11.86
C GLU A 11 -4.86 3.31 -11.54
N GLN A 12 -4.52 2.12 -12.05
CA GLN A 12 -5.21 0.87 -11.69
C GLN A 12 -4.99 0.52 -10.21
N LEU A 13 -3.78 0.77 -9.71
CA LEU A 13 -3.43 0.54 -8.31
C LEU A 13 -4.12 1.52 -7.35
N THR A 14 -4.23 2.80 -7.71
CA THR A 14 -4.95 3.79 -6.91
C THR A 14 -6.47 3.57 -6.93
N GLY A 15 -7.03 3.01 -8.01
CA GLY A 15 -8.46 2.65 -8.05
C GLY A 15 -8.85 1.45 -7.18
N ALA A 16 -7.90 0.55 -6.88
CA ALA A 16 -8.15 -0.67 -6.12
C ALA A 16 -7.93 -0.53 -4.60
N LEU A 17 -7.10 0.44 -4.19
CA LEU A 17 -6.73 0.69 -2.80
C LEU A 17 -7.47 1.92 -2.25
N THR A 18 -7.88 1.85 -0.99
CA THR A 18 -8.30 3.04 -0.23
C THR A 18 -7.11 3.95 0.06
N ASP A 19 -7.34 5.21 0.43
CA ASP A 19 -6.26 6.16 0.77
C ASP A 19 -5.30 5.63 1.84
N VAL A 20 -5.84 4.95 2.86
CA VAL A 20 -5.03 4.32 3.92
C VAL A 20 -4.20 3.18 3.38
N GLU A 21 -4.78 2.33 2.53
CA GLU A 21 -4.08 1.20 1.91
C GLU A 21 -3.01 1.67 0.92
N LEU A 22 -3.27 2.73 0.15
CA LEU A 22 -2.29 3.36 -0.73
C LEU A 22 -1.11 3.86 0.10
N ARG A 23 -1.38 4.56 1.21
CA ARG A 23 -0.34 5.04 2.11
C ARG A 23 0.48 3.89 2.72
N VAL A 24 -0.17 2.80 3.10
CA VAL A 24 0.51 1.58 3.59
C VAL A 24 1.38 0.97 2.50
N ALA A 25 0.89 0.90 1.26
CA ALA A 25 1.63 0.36 0.11
C ALA A 25 2.89 1.19 -0.19
N GLU A 26 2.78 2.52 -0.17
CA GLU A 26 3.92 3.43 -0.36
C GLU A 26 5.02 3.21 0.70
N LEU A 27 4.64 3.14 1.97
CA LEU A 27 5.58 2.93 3.07
C LEU A 27 6.23 1.55 2.98
N ALA A 28 5.45 0.52 2.63
CA ALA A 28 5.96 -0.84 2.43
C ALA A 28 6.95 -0.91 1.26
N ALA A 29 6.67 -0.22 0.15
CA ALA A 29 7.56 -0.17 -1.01
C ALA A 29 8.91 0.50 -0.69
N GLN A 30 8.95 1.38 0.30
CA GLN A 30 10.18 2.01 0.82
C GLN A 30 10.94 1.11 1.82
N GLY A 31 10.43 -0.10 2.10
CA GLY A 31 11.01 -1.01 3.11
C GLY A 31 10.70 -0.60 4.55
N THR A 32 9.69 0.23 4.78
CA THR A 32 9.33 0.71 6.12
C THR A 32 8.83 -0.46 6.99
N PRO A 33 9.39 -0.67 8.21
CA PRO A 33 8.93 -1.72 9.11
C PRO A 33 7.49 -1.51 9.58
N VAL A 34 6.77 -2.60 9.85
CA VAL A 34 5.36 -2.59 10.29
C VAL A 34 5.13 -1.73 11.54
N ALA A 35 6.07 -1.75 12.49
CA ALA A 35 5.99 -0.93 13.70
C ALA A 35 6.00 0.58 13.36
N VAL A 36 6.88 0.98 12.45
CA VAL A 36 6.98 2.38 11.99
C VAL A 36 5.75 2.77 11.17
N ILE A 37 5.21 1.88 10.34
CA ILE A 37 3.94 2.11 9.63
C ILE A 37 2.80 2.36 10.64
N ALA A 38 2.76 1.58 11.72
CA ALA A 38 1.76 1.74 12.76
C ALA A 38 1.85 3.10 13.46
N GLU A 39 3.07 3.54 13.78
CA GLU A 39 3.35 4.86 14.35
C GLU A 39 2.90 5.98 13.41
N VAL A 40 3.28 5.91 12.12
CA VAL A 40 2.92 6.91 11.11
C VAL A 40 1.40 7.04 10.93
N LEU A 41 0.68 5.93 11.05
CA LEU A 41 -0.78 5.89 10.89
C LEU A 41 -1.54 6.13 12.20
N GLY A 42 -0.86 6.21 13.34
CA GLY A 42 -1.50 6.34 14.65
C GLY A 42 -2.36 5.13 15.04
N VAL A 43 -1.97 3.93 14.61
CA VAL A 43 -2.70 2.68 14.87
C VAL A 43 -1.83 1.64 15.58
N SER A 44 -2.44 0.53 16.03
CA SER A 44 -1.67 -0.60 16.58
C SER A 44 -0.84 -1.32 15.50
N ALA A 45 0.28 -1.93 15.89
CA ALA A 45 1.08 -2.76 14.99
C ALA A 45 0.26 -3.91 14.36
N ASN A 46 -0.69 -4.48 15.10
CA ASN A 46 -1.60 -5.50 14.57
C ASN A 46 -2.54 -4.93 13.50
N THR A 47 -3.05 -3.70 13.69
CA THR A 47 -3.86 -3.01 12.69
C THR A 47 -3.04 -2.73 11.42
N ALA A 48 -1.82 -2.24 11.56
CA ALA A 48 -0.92 -2.01 10.43
C ALA A 48 -0.59 -3.32 9.66
N ALA A 49 -0.34 -4.42 10.38
CA ALA A 49 -0.14 -5.75 9.77
C ALA A 49 -1.37 -6.25 8.99
N ARG A 50 -2.58 -5.96 9.49
CA ARG A 50 -3.83 -6.28 8.78
C ARG A 50 -3.99 -5.45 7.50
N TYR A 51 -3.65 -4.15 7.54
CA TYR A 51 -3.64 -3.32 6.33
C TYR A 51 -2.64 -3.82 5.30
N LEU A 52 -1.42 -4.20 5.71
CA LEU A 52 -0.43 -4.79 4.81
C LEU A 52 -0.94 -6.08 4.16
N THR A 53 -1.56 -6.97 4.93
CA THR A 53 -2.17 -8.19 4.39
C THR A 53 -3.22 -7.86 3.34
N ALA A 54 -4.12 -6.90 3.64
CA ALA A 54 -5.16 -6.48 2.70
C ALA A 54 -4.56 -5.90 1.40
N VAL A 55 -3.55 -5.03 1.53
CA VAL A 55 -2.81 -4.47 0.39
C VAL A 55 -2.19 -5.58 -0.46
N TYR A 56 -1.44 -6.51 0.13
CA TYR A 56 -0.82 -7.60 -0.63
C TYR A 56 -1.82 -8.52 -1.33
N VAL A 57 -2.98 -8.76 -0.71
CA VAL A 57 -4.06 -9.54 -1.33
C VAL A 57 -4.64 -8.79 -2.53
N LYS A 58 -4.91 -7.49 -2.39
CA LYS A 58 -5.43 -6.67 -3.48
C LYS A 58 -4.43 -6.61 -4.63
N LEU A 59 -3.19 -6.23 -4.35
CA LEU A 59 -2.10 -6.11 -5.34
C LEU A 59 -1.77 -7.41 -6.08
N ARG A 60 -1.98 -8.58 -5.46
CA ARG A 60 -1.80 -9.88 -6.12
C ARG A 60 -2.87 -10.14 -7.18
N ASN A 61 -4.07 -9.59 -7.01
CA ASN A 61 -5.24 -9.87 -7.83
C ASN A 61 -5.54 -8.75 -8.85
N VAL A 62 -4.68 -7.72 -8.95
CA VAL A 62 -4.70 -6.70 -10.01
C VAL A 62 -3.84 -7.16 -11.17
#